data_AF-A0A954F9U9-F1
#
_entry.id   AF-A0A954F9U9-F1
#
_cell.length_a   1.000
_cell.length_b   1.000
_cell.length_c   1.000
_cell.angle_alpha   90.00
_cell.angle_beta   90.00
_cell.angle_gamma   90.00
#
_symmetry.space_group_name_H-M   'P 1'
#
loop_
_entity.id
_entity.type
_entity.pdbx_description
1 polymer ?
#
loop_
_entity_poly.entity_id
_entity_poly.type
_entity_poly.pdbx_seq_one_letter_code
_entity_poly.pdbx_strand_id
1 'polypeptide(L)'
;AKASETGDATLIIQGLAVGMLSTVAPVLIVAVATLLSIWIGMTAGGGNMTSGLYAVALAGVGMLSTLGVTLATDAYGPVADNAGGIAEMSDLPDEVRDRTDALDSLGNTTAATGKGFAIGSAVLTALALMAAYVGVAQANDPEFTLNLLDPSMVPGILIGAMLPYLFAALTMTAVGKAAYEIVL
;
A
#
# COMPACT_ATOMS: atom_id res chain seq x y z
N ALA A 1 -11.64 12.57 -15.47
CA ALA A 1 -12.09 13.78 -16.19
C ALA A 1 -13.23 13.42 -17.15
N LYS A 2 -12.99 12.90 -18.37
CA LYS A 2 -14.05 12.68 -19.39
C LYS A 2 -15.34 12.00 -18.92
N ALA A 3 -15.26 11.04 -18.00
CA ALA A 3 -16.46 10.38 -17.45
C ALA A 3 -17.44 11.35 -16.75
N SER A 4 -16.96 12.47 -16.20
CA SER A 4 -17.83 13.48 -15.56
C SER A 4 -18.78 14.18 -16.53
N GLU A 5 -18.52 14.13 -17.85
CA GLU A 5 -19.45 14.63 -18.88
C GLU A 5 -20.78 13.89 -18.88
N THR A 6 -20.84 12.69 -18.30
CA THR A 6 -22.04 11.84 -18.22
C THR A 6 -22.63 11.77 -16.81
N GLY A 7 -22.14 12.59 -15.86
CA GLY A 7 -22.63 12.74 -14.50
C GLY A 7 -21.76 12.12 -13.40
N ASP A 8 -22.13 12.37 -12.14
CA ASP A 8 -21.35 11.93 -10.97
C ASP A 8 -21.34 10.40 -10.81
N ALA A 9 -22.44 9.73 -11.16
CA ALA A 9 -22.55 8.28 -11.04
C ALA A 9 -21.53 7.56 -11.93
N THR A 10 -21.39 7.98 -13.19
CA THR A 10 -20.43 7.38 -14.13
C THR A 10 -18.99 7.76 -13.76
N LEU A 11 -18.77 8.95 -13.19
CA LEU A 11 -17.47 9.34 -12.64
C LEU A 11 -17.02 8.40 -11.51
N ILE A 12 -17.91 8.10 -10.55
CA ILE A 12 -17.61 7.18 -9.44
C ILE A 12 -17.35 5.76 -9.95
N ILE A 13 -18.20 5.25 -10.85
CA ILE A 13 -18.03 3.92 -11.45
C ILE A 13 -16.67 3.81 -12.14
N GLN A 14 -16.30 4.81 -12.94
CA GLN A 14 -15.02 4.84 -13.63
C GLN A 14 -13.84 4.90 -12.64
N GLY A 15 -13.96 5.70 -11.58
CA GLY A 15 -12.93 5.80 -10.54
C GLY A 15 -12.69 4.48 -9.82
N LEU A 16 -13.76 3.79 -9.42
CA LEU A 16 -13.68 2.45 -8.81
C LEU A 16 -13.04 1.43 -9.76
N ALA A 17 -13.44 1.44 -11.04
CA ALA A 17 -12.87 0.53 -12.04
C ALA A 17 -11.36 0.76 -12.24
N VAL A 18 -10.92 2.02 -12.33
CA VAL A 18 -9.50 2.36 -12.43
C VAL A 18 -8.73 1.92 -11.18
N GLY A 19 -9.30 2.14 -9.98
CA GLY A 19 -8.70 1.70 -8.72
C GLY A 19 -8.55 0.17 -8.63
N MET A 20 -9.55 -0.59 -9.08
CA MET A 20 -9.45 -2.05 -9.13
C MET A 20 -8.37 -2.51 -10.13
N LEU A 21 -8.33 -1.91 -11.32
CA LEU A 21 -7.38 -2.27 -12.36
C LEU A 21 -5.93 -1.89 -12.02
N SER A 22 -5.71 -0.79 -11.30
CA SER A 22 -4.38 -0.31 -10.94
C SER A 22 -3.62 -1.27 -10.02
N THR A 23 -4.31 -2.18 -9.34
CA THR A 23 -3.69 -3.21 -8.48
C THR A 23 -2.92 -4.27 -9.26
N VAL A 24 -3.25 -4.50 -10.53
CA VAL A 24 -2.73 -5.62 -11.32
C VAL A 24 -1.20 -5.57 -11.46
N ALA A 25 -0.66 -4.45 -11.95
CA ALA A 25 0.77 -4.34 -12.20
C ALA A 25 1.61 -4.42 -10.91
N PRO A 26 1.29 -3.66 -9.82
CA PRO A 26 2.02 -3.76 -8.56
C PRO A 26 2.02 -5.17 -7.96
N VAL A 27 0.88 -5.87 -7.97
CA VAL A 27 0.78 -7.23 -7.42
C VAL A 27 1.65 -8.21 -8.21
N LEU A 28 1.62 -8.15 -9.55
CA LEU A 28 2.46 -8.99 -10.39
C LEU A 28 3.96 -8.73 -10.16
N ILE A 29 4.36 -7.46 -10.03
CA ILE A 29 5.75 -7.10 -9.76
C ILE A 29 6.21 -7.65 -8.41
N VAL A 30 5.41 -7.49 -7.35
CA VAL A 30 5.74 -8.01 -6.01
C VAL A 30 5.80 -9.54 -6.01
N ALA A 31 4.89 -10.22 -6.73
CA ALA A 31 4.90 -11.67 -6.86
C ALA A 31 6.18 -12.16 -7.55
N VAL A 32 6.57 -11.54 -8.68
CA VAL A 32 7.80 -11.87 -9.39
C VAL A 32 9.03 -11.60 -8.52
N ALA A 33 9.09 -10.45 -7.85
CA ALA A 33 10.18 -10.11 -6.94
C ALA A 33 10.32 -11.15 -5.82
N THR A 34 9.21 -11.56 -5.21
CA THR A 34 9.20 -12.58 -4.14
C THR A 34 9.75 -13.92 -4.63
N LEU A 35 9.28 -14.40 -5.79
CA LEU A 35 9.73 -15.67 -6.37
C LEU A 35 11.22 -15.62 -6.73
N LEU A 36 11.69 -14.51 -7.30
CA LEU A 36 13.11 -14.30 -7.61
C LEU A 36 13.96 -14.25 -6.34
N SER A 37 13.51 -13.54 -5.30
CA SER A 37 14.20 -13.49 -4.01
C SER A 37 14.33 -14.87 -3.38
N ILE A 38 13.26 -15.69 -3.38
CA ILE A 38 13.31 -17.06 -2.87
C ILE A 38 14.31 -17.89 -3.69
N TRP A 39 14.23 -17.84 -5.02
CA TRP A 39 15.11 -18.61 -5.89
C TRP A 39 16.60 -18.24 -5.71
N ILE A 40 16.92 -16.94 -5.65
CA ILE A 40 18.28 -16.45 -5.38
C ILE A 40 18.74 -16.86 -3.97
N GLY A 41 17.89 -16.72 -2.96
CA GLY A 41 18.22 -17.09 -1.59
C GLY A 41 18.47 -18.59 -1.41
N MET A 42 17.69 -19.44 -2.10
CA MET A 42 17.90 -20.89 -2.09
C MET A 42 19.18 -21.27 -2.82
N THR A 43 19.48 -20.68 -3.98
CA THR A 43 20.72 -20.99 -4.72
C THR A 43 21.97 -20.55 -3.96
N ALA A 44 21.95 -19.39 -3.30
CA ALA A 44 23.06 -18.89 -2.48
C ALA A 44 23.21 -19.65 -1.15
N GLY A 45 22.12 -20.16 -0.58
CA GLY A 45 22.07 -20.78 0.75
C GLY A 45 22.01 -22.32 0.77
N GLY A 46 22.39 -22.99 -0.32
CA GLY A 46 22.48 -24.46 -0.38
C GLY A 46 21.14 -25.20 -0.48
N GLY A 47 20.10 -24.54 -0.99
CA GLY A 47 18.79 -25.14 -1.28
C GLY A 47 17.77 -25.08 -0.15
N ASN A 48 18.08 -24.43 0.98
CA ASN A 48 17.20 -24.38 2.14
C ASN A 48 16.10 -23.32 2.00
N MET A 49 14.86 -23.65 2.36
CA MET A 49 13.74 -22.70 2.32
C MET A 49 13.97 -21.49 3.23
N THR A 50 14.65 -21.69 4.36
CA THR A 50 15.00 -20.62 5.31
C THR A 50 15.88 -19.54 4.66
N SER A 51 16.83 -19.91 3.80
CA SER A 51 17.66 -18.92 3.10
C SER A 51 16.88 -18.18 2.01
N GLY A 52 15.90 -18.84 1.37
CA GLY A 52 14.94 -18.19 0.48
C GLY A 52 14.08 -17.14 1.18
N LEU A 53 13.50 -17.48 2.34
CA LEU A 53 12.68 -16.57 3.13
C LEU A 53 13.50 -15.41 3.72
N TYR A 54 14.74 -15.67 4.12
CA TYR A 54 15.67 -14.62 4.52
C TYR A 54 15.99 -13.64 3.37
N ALA A 55 16.15 -14.15 2.15
CA ALA A 55 16.36 -13.30 0.98
C ALA A 55 15.13 -12.43 0.64
N VAL A 56 13.91 -12.90 0.89
CA VAL A 56 12.69 -12.07 0.79
C VAL A 56 12.73 -10.93 1.82
N ALA A 57 13.16 -11.20 3.05
CA ALA A 57 13.32 -10.16 4.07
C ALA A 57 14.35 -9.11 3.64
N LEU A 58 15.50 -9.54 3.10
CA LEU A 58 16.51 -8.64 2.55
C LEU A 58 16.00 -7.84 1.35
N ALA A 59 15.15 -8.42 0.49
CA ALA A 59 14.53 -7.70 -0.60
C ALA A 59 13.59 -6.59 -0.09
N GLY A 60 12.88 -6.82 1.01
CA GLY A 60 12.11 -5.78 1.70
C GLY A 60 12.98 -4.63 2.21
N VAL A 61 14.12 -4.93 2.84
CA VAL A 61 15.10 -3.91 3.25
C VAL A 61 15.68 -3.18 2.04
N GLY A 62 15.98 -3.89 0.95
CA GLY A 62 16.46 -3.32 -0.30
C GLY A 62 15.46 -2.37 -0.93
N MET A 63 14.17 -2.72 -0.93
CA MET A 63 13.10 -1.84 -1.36
C MET A 63 13.11 -0.54 -0.55
N LEU A 64 13.22 -0.63 0.78
CA LEU A 64 13.27 0.53 1.70
C LEU A 64 14.60 1.30 1.68
N SER A 65 15.62 0.88 0.93
CA SER A 65 16.92 1.57 0.91
C SER A 65 16.85 3.00 0.39
N THR A 66 15.89 3.30 -0.49
CA THR A 66 15.64 4.65 -1.02
C THR A 66 14.57 5.41 -0.24
N LEU A 67 14.15 4.91 0.93
CA LEU A 67 13.05 5.47 1.73
C LEU A 67 13.21 6.97 1.99
N GLY A 68 14.44 7.46 2.23
CA GLY A 68 14.68 8.89 2.45
C GLY A 68 14.26 9.77 1.28
N VAL A 69 14.50 9.32 0.04
CA VAL A 69 14.08 10.05 -1.17
C VAL A 69 12.58 9.93 -1.36
N THR A 70 12.02 8.73 -1.21
CA THR A 70 10.58 8.47 -1.39
C THR A 70 9.74 9.24 -0.37
N LEU A 71 10.15 9.28 0.90
CA LEU A 71 9.49 10.07 1.94
C LEU A 71 9.59 11.57 1.68
N ALA A 72 10.74 12.07 1.19
CA ALA A 72 10.88 13.48 0.84
C ALA A 72 9.89 13.88 -0.27
N THR A 73 9.69 13.02 -1.27
CA THR A 73 8.71 13.26 -2.35
C THR A 73 7.26 13.08 -1.91
N ASP A 74 6.98 12.27 -0.90
CA ASP A 74 5.64 12.12 -0.31
C ASP A 74 5.28 13.35 0.54
N ALA A 75 6.22 13.81 1.38
CA ALA A 75 6.08 15.01 2.20
C ALA A 75 5.98 16.31 1.38
N TYR A 76 6.46 16.30 0.14
CA TYR A 76 6.34 17.44 -0.78
C TYR A 76 4.86 17.80 -1.09
N GLY A 77 3.97 16.81 -1.21
CA GLY A 77 2.57 17.06 -1.58
C GLY A 77 1.82 17.95 -0.58
N PRO A 78 1.76 17.59 0.72
CA PRO A 78 1.13 18.43 1.73
C PRO A 78 1.75 19.82 1.87
N VAL A 79 3.04 19.99 1.55
CA VAL A 79 3.68 21.30 1.54
C VAL A 79 3.18 22.16 0.38
N ALA A 80 3.04 21.57 -0.82
CA ALA A 80 2.51 22.26 -1.99
C ALA A 80 1.03 22.64 -1.83
N ASP A 81 0.20 21.73 -1.30
CA ASP A 81 -1.22 21.96 -1.00
C ASP A 81 -1.40 23.16 -0.03
N ASN A 82 -0.70 23.14 1.10
CA ASN A 82 -0.75 24.25 2.06
C ASN A 82 -0.24 25.58 1.47
N ALA A 83 0.77 25.54 0.60
CA ALA A 83 1.24 26.74 -0.09
C ALA A 83 0.14 27.32 -1.02
N GLY A 84 -0.61 26.46 -1.70
CA GLY A 84 -1.77 26.86 -2.50
C GLY A 84 -2.90 27.45 -1.66
N GLY A 85 -3.22 26.82 -0.52
CA GLY A 85 -4.18 27.35 0.44
C GLY A 85 -3.77 28.73 1.00
N ILE A 86 -2.49 28.92 1.32
CA ILE A 86 -1.97 30.23 1.76
C ILE A 86 -2.08 31.27 0.64
N ALA A 87 -1.77 30.90 -0.60
CA ALA A 87 -1.87 31.80 -1.75
C ALA A 87 -3.32 32.28 -1.97
N GLU A 88 -4.28 31.35 -1.88
CA GLU A 88 -5.72 31.65 -1.98
C GLU A 88 -6.18 32.55 -0.81
N MET A 89 -5.89 32.16 0.44
CA MET A 89 -6.34 32.89 1.63
C MET A 89 -5.70 34.28 1.80
N SER A 90 -4.58 34.54 1.11
CA SER A 90 -3.87 35.81 1.15
C SER A 90 -4.14 36.70 -0.07
N ASP A 91 -5.10 36.32 -0.94
CA ASP A 91 -5.45 37.03 -2.18
C ASP A 91 -4.21 37.33 -3.06
N LEU A 92 -3.28 36.37 -3.16
CA LEU A 92 -2.11 36.51 -4.03
C LEU A 92 -2.53 36.46 -5.52
N PRO A 93 -1.70 36.97 -6.45
CA PRO A 93 -2.02 36.93 -7.88
C PRO A 93 -2.24 35.51 -8.40
N ASP A 94 -3.16 35.35 -9.36
CA ASP A 94 -3.56 34.06 -9.97
C ASP A 94 -2.36 33.22 -10.43
N GLU A 95 -1.30 33.86 -10.94
CA GLU A 95 -0.06 33.17 -11.35
C GLU A 95 0.57 32.34 -10.21
N VAL A 96 0.45 32.80 -8.96
CA VAL A 96 0.93 32.05 -7.79
C VAL A 96 0.03 30.83 -7.54
N ARG A 97 -1.29 30.98 -7.70
CA ARG A 97 -2.24 29.88 -7.57
C ARG A 97 -2.02 28.83 -8.65
N ASP A 98 -1.92 29.23 -9.92
CA ASP A 98 -1.64 28.34 -11.05
C ASP A 98 -0.36 27.53 -10.84
N ARG A 99 0.69 28.17 -10.30
CA ARG A 99 1.93 27.48 -9.95
C ARG A 99 1.73 26.48 -8.82
N THR A 100 1.05 26.87 -7.73
CA THR A 100 0.81 25.98 -6.58
C THR A 100 -0.09 24.80 -6.94
N ASP A 101 -1.10 24.98 -7.79
CA ASP A 101 -1.97 23.90 -8.28
C ASP A 101 -1.21 22.89 -9.14
N ALA A 102 -0.27 23.35 -9.97
CA ALA A 102 0.61 22.45 -10.71
C ALA A 102 1.50 21.62 -9.77
N LEU A 103 2.00 22.23 -8.68
CA LEU A 103 2.80 21.54 -7.66
C LEU A 103 1.97 20.56 -6.84
N ASP A 104 0.74 20.91 -6.46
CA ASP A 104 -0.18 20.04 -5.72
C ASP A 104 -0.60 18.83 -6.59
N SER A 105 -0.92 19.04 -7.86
CA SER A 105 -1.22 17.93 -8.78
C SER A 105 -0.06 16.95 -8.90
N LEU A 106 1.19 17.44 -8.88
CA LEU A 106 2.38 16.58 -8.82
C LEU A 106 2.47 15.86 -7.47
N GLY A 107 2.24 16.58 -6.37
CA GLY A 107 2.19 16.04 -5.01
C GLY A 107 1.21 14.89 -4.83
N ASN A 108 0.02 14.99 -5.42
CA ASN A 108 -0.98 13.92 -5.42
C ASN A 108 -0.47 12.64 -6.11
N THR A 109 0.34 12.79 -7.16
CA THR A 109 0.96 11.66 -7.87
C THR A 109 2.11 11.04 -7.06
N THR A 110 2.94 11.86 -6.41
CA THR A 110 4.02 11.36 -5.56
C THR A 110 3.48 10.67 -4.30
N ALA A 111 2.40 11.18 -3.71
CA ALA A 111 1.72 10.55 -2.59
C ALA A 111 1.13 9.18 -2.96
N ALA A 112 0.53 9.04 -4.14
CA ALA A 112 0.06 7.74 -4.64
C ALA A 112 1.22 6.74 -4.80
N THR A 113 2.36 7.22 -5.32
CA THR A 113 3.58 6.40 -5.47
C THR A 113 4.14 5.98 -4.11
N GLY A 114 4.20 6.89 -3.14
CA GLY A 114 4.63 6.62 -1.76
C GLY A 114 3.76 5.56 -1.08
N LYS A 115 2.43 5.64 -1.24
CA LYS A 115 1.49 4.62 -0.73
C LYS A 115 1.73 3.25 -1.37
N GLY A 116 1.95 3.20 -2.69
CA GLY A 116 2.26 1.96 -3.39
C GLY A 116 3.55 1.30 -2.90
N PHE A 117 4.60 2.11 -2.67
CA PHE A 117 5.86 1.66 -2.10
C PHE A 117 5.71 1.13 -0.66
N ALA A 118 4.94 1.84 0.18
CA ALA A 118 4.63 1.40 1.53
C ALA A 118 3.90 0.03 1.52
N ILE A 119 2.90 -0.15 0.67
CA ILE A 119 2.16 -1.42 0.55
C ILE A 119 3.09 -2.55 0.07
N GLY A 120 3.89 -2.32 -0.98
CA GLY A 120 4.81 -3.32 -1.51
C GLY A 120 5.83 -3.79 -0.46
N SER A 121 6.42 -2.86 0.29
CA SER A 121 7.37 -3.18 1.37
C SER A 121 6.71 -3.90 2.54
N ALA A 122 5.45 -3.56 2.85
CA ALA A 122 4.67 -4.23 3.88
C ALA A 122 4.39 -5.70 3.52
N VAL A 123 4.11 -6.01 2.25
CA VAL A 123 3.89 -7.40 1.79
C VAL A 123 5.17 -8.25 1.95
N LEU A 124 6.32 -7.74 1.51
CA LEU A 124 7.61 -8.45 1.67
C LEU A 124 7.95 -8.65 3.16
N THR A 125 7.70 -7.63 3.98
CA THR A 125 7.91 -7.71 5.43
C THR A 125 6.96 -8.71 6.09
N ALA A 126 5.69 -8.76 5.67
CA ALA A 126 4.71 -9.71 6.19
C ALA A 126 5.11 -11.16 5.91
N LEU A 127 5.69 -11.46 4.74
CA LEU A 127 6.23 -12.78 4.43
C LEU A 127 7.41 -13.15 5.35
N ALA A 128 8.31 -12.20 5.61
CA ALA A 128 9.42 -12.40 6.54
C ALA A 128 8.93 -12.66 7.97
N LEU A 129 7.93 -11.90 8.43
CA LEU A 129 7.30 -12.10 9.74
C LEU A 129 6.56 -13.43 9.82
N MET A 130 5.92 -13.88 8.73
CA MET A 130 5.29 -15.19 8.67
C MET A 130 6.31 -16.32 8.81
N ALA A 131 7.46 -16.21 8.14
CA ALA A 131 8.56 -17.16 8.31
C ALA A 131 9.07 -17.22 9.77
N ALA A 132 9.23 -16.06 10.40
CA ALA A 132 9.61 -15.98 11.81
C ALA A 132 8.54 -16.59 12.74
N TYR A 133 7.26 -16.32 12.47
CA TYR A 133 6.13 -16.90 13.20
C TYR A 133 6.14 -18.43 13.12
N VAL A 134 6.30 -19.00 11.93
CA VAL A 134 6.38 -20.46 11.73
C VAL A 134 7.55 -21.04 12.53
N GLY A 135 8.71 -20.39 12.49
CA GLY A 135 9.88 -20.85 13.25
C GLY A 135 9.63 -20.90 14.76
N VAL A 136 8.96 -19.90 15.32
CA VAL A 136 8.59 -19.88 16.75
C VAL A 136 7.48 -20.89 17.05
N ALA A 137 6.50 -21.04 16.17
CA ALA A 137 5.43 -22.02 16.33
C ALA A 137 5.99 -23.46 16.36
N GLN A 138 6.90 -23.79 15.43
CA GLN A 138 7.57 -25.09 15.37
C GLN A 138 8.48 -25.37 16.57
N ALA A 139 9.05 -24.33 17.18
CA ALA A 139 9.84 -24.49 18.41
C ALA A 139 8.97 -24.90 19.62
N ASN A 140 7.70 -24.50 19.65
CA ASN A 140 6.75 -24.85 20.70
C ASN A 140 5.98 -26.15 20.38
N ASP A 141 5.70 -26.39 19.11
CA ASP A 141 5.01 -27.58 18.59
C ASP A 141 5.72 -28.07 17.31
N PRO A 142 6.59 -29.09 17.40
CA PRO A 142 7.38 -29.59 16.27
C PRO A 142 6.55 -30.10 15.09
N GLU A 143 5.27 -30.45 15.30
CA GLU A 143 4.36 -30.90 14.24
C GLU A 143 3.62 -29.74 13.58
N PHE A 144 3.84 -28.50 14.02
CA PHE A 144 3.20 -27.33 13.43
C PHE A 144 3.55 -27.17 11.95
N THR A 145 2.54 -27.19 11.11
CA THR A 145 2.65 -26.91 9.68
C THR A 145 1.57 -25.91 9.26
N LEU A 146 1.86 -25.11 8.23
CA LEU A 146 0.87 -24.28 7.58
C LEU A 146 0.35 -25.02 6.34
N ASN A 147 -0.70 -25.82 6.52
CA ASN A 147 -1.33 -26.52 5.42
C ASN A 147 -2.72 -25.97 5.13
N LEU A 148 -2.96 -25.54 3.89
CA LEU A 148 -4.27 -25.03 3.46
C LEU A 148 -5.41 -26.04 3.61
N LEU A 149 -5.09 -27.33 3.68
CA LEU A 149 -6.07 -28.40 3.87
C LEU A 149 -6.46 -28.61 5.34
N ASP A 150 -5.78 -27.95 6.28
CA ASP A 150 -6.14 -28.05 7.69
C ASP A 150 -7.49 -27.37 7.95
N PRO A 151 -8.41 -28.00 8.72
CA PRO A 151 -9.76 -27.47 8.92
C PRO A 151 -9.82 -26.04 9.51
N SER A 152 -8.81 -25.63 10.26
CA SER A 152 -8.71 -24.29 10.87
C SER A 152 -8.15 -23.22 9.92
N MET A 153 -7.43 -23.62 8.86
CA MET A 153 -6.70 -22.69 8.00
C MET A 153 -7.61 -21.90 7.07
N VAL A 154 -8.55 -22.56 6.39
CA VAL A 154 -9.49 -21.87 5.48
C VAL A 154 -10.36 -20.84 6.23
N PRO A 155 -11.00 -21.18 7.38
CA PRO A 155 -11.71 -20.19 8.18
C PRO A 155 -10.81 -19.03 8.65
N GLY A 156 -9.57 -19.32 9.06
CA GLY A 156 -8.60 -18.31 9.46
C GLY A 156 -8.28 -17.32 8.33
N ILE A 157 -8.05 -17.82 7.12
CA ILE A 157 -7.81 -17.00 5.93
C ILE A 157 -9.03 -16.14 5.58
N LEU A 158 -10.24 -16.69 5.63
CA LEU A 158 -11.47 -15.94 5.35
C LEU A 158 -11.69 -14.81 6.36
N ILE A 159 -11.48 -15.08 7.65
CA ILE A 159 -11.56 -14.05 8.70
C ILE A 159 -10.49 -12.99 8.45
N GLY A 160 -9.25 -13.39 8.20
CA GLY A 160 -8.13 -12.47 7.92
C GLY A 160 -8.37 -11.60 6.69
N ALA A 161 -8.88 -12.17 5.59
CA ALA A 161 -9.19 -11.44 4.36
C ALA A 161 -10.36 -10.44 4.52
N MET A 162 -11.26 -10.68 5.47
CA MET A 162 -12.35 -9.78 5.81
C MET A 162 -11.89 -8.57 6.64
N LEU A 163 -10.83 -8.70 7.46
CA LEU A 163 -10.37 -7.64 8.36
C LEU A 163 -10.09 -6.29 7.67
N PRO A 164 -9.42 -6.20 6.50
CA PRO A 164 -9.23 -4.94 5.80
C PRO A 164 -10.54 -4.26 5.40
N TYR A 165 -11.57 -5.03 5.01
CA TYR A 165 -12.89 -4.50 4.67
C TYR A 165 -13.62 -3.98 5.90
N LEU A 166 -13.56 -4.71 7.01
CA LEU A 166 -14.11 -4.25 8.28
C LEU A 166 -13.46 -2.94 8.72
N PHE A 167 -12.13 -2.88 8.68
CA PHE A 167 -11.39 -1.67 9.05
C PHE A 167 -11.73 -0.49 8.14
N ALA A 168 -11.80 -0.72 6.82
CA ALA A 168 -12.18 0.31 5.85
C ALA A 168 -13.62 0.82 6.08
N ALA A 169 -14.57 -0.07 6.39
CA ALA A 169 -15.95 0.33 6.70
C ALA A 169 -16.03 1.21 7.95
N LEU A 170 -15.29 0.87 9.00
CA LEU A 170 -15.22 1.65 10.24
C LEU A 170 -14.62 3.04 10.00
N THR A 171 -13.50 3.13 9.27
CA THR A 171 -12.85 4.42 8.98
C THR A 171 -13.68 5.30 8.05
N MET A 172 -14.29 4.74 6.99
CA MET A 172 -15.19 5.49 6.11
C MET A 172 -16.42 6.03 6.86
N THR A 173 -17.00 5.21 7.75
CA THR A 173 -18.15 5.64 8.58
C THR A 173 -17.74 6.75 9.56
N ALA A 174 -16.54 6.67 10.14
CA ALA A 174 -16.03 7.70 11.04
C ALA A 174 -15.83 9.04 10.31
N VAL A 175 -15.21 9.02 9.13
CA VAL A 175 -15.05 10.23 8.29
C VAL A 175 -16.40 10.79 7.88
N GLY A 176 -17.35 9.94 7.48
CA GLY A 176 -18.70 10.39 7.09
C GLY A 176 -19.45 11.08 8.24
N LYS A 177 -19.33 10.59 9.48
CA LYS A 177 -19.90 11.24 10.66
C LYS A 177 -19.27 12.60 10.92
N ALA A 178 -17.94 12.67 10.92
CA ALA A 178 -17.22 13.93 11.13
C ALA A 178 -17.53 14.96 10.04
N ALA A 179 -17.60 14.53 8.77
CA ALA A 179 -17.97 15.41 7.66
C ALA A 179 -19.39 15.96 7.80
N TYR A 180 -20.35 15.14 8.25
CA TYR A 180 -21.72 15.57 8.50
C TYR A 180 -21.79 16.67 9.58
N GLU A 181 -21.02 16.54 10.65
CA GLU A 181 -20.94 17.54 11.74
C GLU A 181 -20.24 18.85 11.32
N ILE A 182 -19.40 18.84 10.28
CA ILE A 182 -18.77 20.06 9.76
C ILE A 182 -19.72 20.85 8.85
N VAL A 183 -20.60 20.14 8.12
CA VAL A 183 -21.50 20.75 7.13
C VAL A 183 -22.78 21.30 7.75
N LEU A 184 -23.29 20.69 8.84
CA LEU A 184 -24.55 21.02 9.50
C LEU A 184 -24.33 21.56 10.91
#